data_AF-A0A257MKB2-F1
#
_entry.id   AF-A0A257MKB2-F1
#
_cell.length_a   1.000
_cell.length_b   1.000
_cell.length_c   1.000
_cell.angle_alpha   90.00
_cell.angle_beta   90.00
_cell.angle_gamma   90.00
#
_symmetry.space_group_name_H-M   'P 1'
#
loop_
_entity.id
_entity.type
_entity.pdbx_description
1 polymer ?
#
loop_
_entity_poly.entity_id
_entity_poly.type
_entity_poly.pdbx_seq_one_letter_code
_entity_poly.pdbx_strand_id
1 'polypeptide(L)' 'MLAYLTFLAKRQGLLGFTAEVLVGNEPVFRLFRKMGFDVSRRNEEGVYEMKAMFR' A
#
# COMPACT_ATOMS: atom_id res chain seq x y z
N MET A 1 -10.68 -1.55 9.16
CA MET A 1 -9.38 -1.95 9.75
C MET A 1 -8.20 -1.12 9.23
N LEU A 2 -7.99 -1.02 7.91
CA LEU A 2 -6.82 -0.31 7.35
C LEU A 2 -6.76 1.19 7.69
N ALA A 3 -7.92 1.86 7.82
CA ALA A 3 -7.99 3.24 8.31
C ALA A 3 -7.49 3.38 9.77
N TYR A 4 -7.80 2.42 10.63
CA TYR A 4 -7.33 2.41 12.01
C TYR A 4 -5.83 2.15 12.10
N LEU A 5 -5.31 1.24 11.26
CA LEU A 5 -3.87 1.03 11.12
C LEU A 5 -3.15 2.29 10.63
N THR A 6 -3.73 3.00 9.65
CA THR A 6 -3.21 4.29 9.15
C THR A 6 -3.19 5.35 10.26
N PHE A 7 -4.25 5.41 11.07
CA PHE A 7 -4.32 6.32 12.23
C PHE A 7 -3.21 6.05 13.24
N LEU A 8 -2.99 4.79 13.62
CA LEU A 8 -1.91 4.41 14.54
C LEU A 8 -0.53 4.70 13.95
N ALA A 9 -0.32 4.38 12.67
CA ALA A 9 0.94 4.59 11.99
C ALA A 9 1.33 6.08 11.93
N LYS A 10 0.39 6.96 11.60
CA LYS A 10 0.60 8.43 11.65
C LYS A 10 1.01 8.90 13.04
N ARG A 11 0.34 8.40 14.09
CA ARG A 11 0.68 8.76 15.48
C ARG A 11 2.07 8.30 15.91
N GLN A 12 2.62 7.29 15.25
CA GLN A 12 3.97 6.78 15.48
C GLN A 12 5.02 7.44 14.57
N GLY A 13 4.65 8.45 13.77
CA GLY A 13 5.57 9.16 12.90
C GLY A 13 5.92 8.43 11.59
N LEU A 14 5.17 7.38 11.24
CA LEU A 14 5.34 6.72 9.94
C LEU A 14 4.84 7.63 8.82
N LEU A 15 5.53 7.59 7.68
CA LEU A 15 5.22 8.41 6.49
C LEU A 15 4.35 7.66 5.48
N GLY A 16 4.22 6.34 5.61
CA GLY A 16 3.50 5.51 4.67
C GLY A 16 3.64 4.02 4.95
N PHE A 17 3.02 3.22 4.10
CA PHE A 17 3.23 1.77 4.06
C PHE A 17 3.95 1.36 2.79
N THR A 18 4.74 0.30 2.88
CA THR A 18 5.24 -0.45 1.73
C THR A 18 4.62 -1.85 1.77
N ALA A 19 4.34 -2.42 0.60
CA ALA A 19 3.81 -3.77 0.49
C ALA A 19 4.30 -4.45 -0.78
N GLU A 20 4.44 -5.76 -0.72
CA GLU A 20 4.77 -6.63 -1.84
C GLU A 20 3.55 -7.51 -2.13
N VAL A 21 3.04 -7.45 -3.35
CA VAL A 21 1.79 -8.10 -3.74
C VAL A 21 1.96 -8.85 -5.06
N LEU A 22 1.59 -10.13 -5.08
CA LEU A 22 1.59 -10.93 -6.29
C LEU A 22 0.76 -10.30 -7.41
N VAL A 23 1.26 -10.35 -8.65
CA VAL A 23 0.64 -9.78 -9.86
C VAL A 23 -0.83 -10.16 -10.05
N GLY A 24 -1.25 -11.35 -9.59
CA GLY A 24 -2.62 -11.84 -9.72
C GLY A 24 -3.62 -11.33 -8.66
N ASN A 25 -3.18 -10.61 -7.63
CA ASN A 25 -4.04 -10.23 -6.51
C ASN A 25 -4.79 -8.90 -6.75
N GLU A 26 -5.66 -8.90 -7.76
CA GLU A 26 -6.50 -7.74 -8.11
C GLU A 26 -7.31 -7.14 -6.94
N PRO A 27 -7.85 -7.93 -5.98
CA PRO A 27 -8.51 -7.38 -4.79
C PRO A 27 -7.61 -6.45 -3.97
N VAL A 28 -6.34 -6.80 -3.77
CA VAL A 28 -5.39 -5.98 -3.03
C VAL A 28 -5.05 -4.71 -3.80
N PHE A 29 -4.85 -4.78 -5.12
CA PHE A 29 -4.63 -3.58 -5.94
C PHE A 29 -5.80 -2.59 -5.87
N ARG A 30 -7.04 -3.07 -5.85
CA ARG A 30 -8.22 -2.22 -5.69
C ARG A 30 -8.31 -1.59 -4.30
N LEU A 31 -7.91 -2.33 -3.25
CA LEU A 31 -7.88 -1.82 -1.88
C LEU A 31 -6.93 -0.62 -1.74
N PHE A 32 -5.70 -0.75 -2.24
CA PHE A 32 -4.72 0.34 -2.20
C PHE A 32 -5.15 1.56 -3.04
N ARG A 33 -5.72 1.34 -4.23
CA ARG A 33 -6.25 2.43 -5.07
C ARG A 33 -7.36 3.21 -4.38
N LYS A 34 -8.29 2.54 -3.68
CA LYS A 34 -9.38 3.20 -2.94
C LYS A 34 -8.90 4.06 -1.78
N MET A 35 -7.71 3.80 -1.24
CA MET A 35 -7.15 4.56 -0.13
C MET A 35 -6.41 5.84 -0.59
N GLY A 36 -6.35 6.10 -1.90
CA GLY A 36 -5.69 7.29 -2.45
C GLY A 36 -4.16 7.20 -2.46
N PHE A 37 -3.62 5.97 -2.48
CA PHE A 37 -2.19 5.69 -2.42
C PHE A 37 -1.58 5.47 -3.83
N ASP A 38 -0.37 5.98 -4.03
CA ASP A 38 0.37 5.86 -5.30
C ASP A 38 0.99 4.47 -5.48
N VAL A 39 0.44 3.67 -6.38
CA VAL A 39 0.98 2.35 -6.68
C VAL A 39 2.16 2.48 -7.64
N SER A 40 3.38 2.44 -7.12
CA SER A 40 4.62 2.40 -7.92
C SER A 40 4.93 0.98 -8.37
N ARG A 41 4.81 0.65 -9.67
CA ARG A 41 5.13 -0.71 -10.16
C ARG A 41 6.64 -0.93 -10.26
N ARG A 42 7.18 -1.85 -9.45
CA ARG A 42 8.47 -2.51 -9.68
C ARG A 42 8.18 -4.00 -9.82
N ASN A 43 8.47 -4.57 -10.98
CA ASN A 43 8.18 -5.97 -11.29
C ASN A 43 9.46 -6.78 -11.12
N GLU A 44 9.78 -7.08 -9.87
CA GLU A 44 10.82 -8.05 -9.53
C GLU A 44 10.10 -9.37 -9.27
N GLU A 45 10.38 -10.38 -10.11
CA GLU A 45 9.97 -11.79 -9.91
C GLU A 45 8.45 -12.06 -9.74
N GLY A 46 7.58 -11.26 -10.36
CA GLY A 46 6.12 -11.50 -10.34
C GLY A 46 5.41 -10.94 -9.11
N VAL A 47 6.09 -10.06 -8.38
CA VAL A 47 5.55 -9.26 -7.29
C VAL A 47 5.55 -7.79 -7.71
N TYR A 48 4.53 -7.05 -7.29
CA TYR A 48 4.51 -5.59 -7.32
C TYR A 48 4.83 -5.04 -5.94
N GLU A 49 5.89 -4.24 -5.86
CA GLU A 49 6.07 -3.30 -4.77
C GLU A 49 4.95 -2.23 -4.83
N MET A 50 4.43 -1.79 -3.69
CA MET A 50 3.41 -0.75 -3.58
C MET A 50 3.79 0.21 -2.47
N LYS A 51 3.72 1.53 -2.73
CA LYS A 51 4.09 2.58 -1.77
C LYS A 51 2.92 3.48 -1.44
N ALA A 52 2.42 3.38 -0.22
CA ALA A 52 1.26 4.10 0.27
C ALA A 52 1.69 5.23 1.21
N MET A 53 2.09 6.37 0.63
CA MET A 53 2.46 7.54 1.42
C MET A 53 1.22 8.18 2.05
N PHE A 54 1.31 8.54 3.33
CA PHE A 54 0.25 9.25 4.02
C PHE A 54 0.25 10.72 3.59
N ARG A 55 -0.92 11.25 3.21
CA ARG A 55 -1.15 12.69 3.09
C ARG A 55 -1.51 13.32 4.42
#